data_AF-A0A7E5VL01-F1
#
_entry.id   AF-A0A7E5VL01-F1
#
_cell.length_a   1.000
_cell.length_b   1.000
_cell.length_c   1.000
_cell.angle_alpha   90.00
_cell.angle_beta   90.00
_cell.angle_gamma   90.00
#
_symmetry.space_group_name_H-M   'P 1'
#
loop_
_entity.id
_entity.type
_entity.pdbx_description
1 polymer ?
#
loop_
_entity_poly.entity_id
_entity_poly.type
_entity_poly.pdbx_seq_one_letter_code
_entity_poly.pdbx_strand_id
1 'polypeptide(L)'
;MAYVYHANGVVTGTVNSFCLACDTFLMSNKEAKQHITETLHKQKLNGVPHVEKFKDEGIRKFTTGYFCEFCNALLPIAAKVTLHISEDEHKHNKNTLRLKLMGCDVIVFDEIIVHEKAWHGLNEGICSVCNTEFDNENDHKKDSRHALNLVLKPIKFAVDNAIYREIDASAVHCLTCNKLLAPRDMRHHADLDEHATKYEKSRIKTNGVNKKLEENVGGTEKEILNPKIDGTEKDITPAEDKTKILDFINIYNSKGITINLETEVAYCRKCSITVPFTVNDIENHFTKHTTAENNDSEQKYPSHIHQSLNRVNINKTSESNNDLDHPSKRDENMSNGTVESPDPASTAIDNDDDSIEQESCQDFAEENSITYNEGKAAAFCRICKVQLPSSLSSMKQHVSGASHKKKAQPVKLEKKLPTVPTLSKKLTREFMESEFSVKTPFYADVVINEEHCIPQLSFLLVTRTHNFKWRCLLCEKTFHSLIDINLHVKSGNHSEKFLALPVITSKSDEFIREIRKGLFHCGYCDVLVSSWDEMELHLKCYDHKNKKELGKERLNSHLPDIRGHQFMERLEFMRFLHMLSS
;
A
#
# COMPACT_ATOMS: atom_id res chain seq x y z
N MET A 1 18.64 -9.82 12.98
CA MET A 1 19.91 -9.06 12.86
C MET A 1 20.82 -9.58 11.76
N ALA A 2 21.14 -10.88 11.68
CA ALA A 2 22.17 -11.44 10.77
C ALA A 2 22.07 -10.99 9.29
N TYR A 3 20.86 -10.85 8.75
CA TYR A 3 20.60 -10.36 7.38
C TYR A 3 21.29 -9.03 7.02
N VAL A 4 21.60 -8.16 7.98
CA VAL A 4 22.37 -6.93 7.71
C VAL A 4 23.79 -7.25 7.24
N TYR A 5 24.39 -8.35 7.70
CA TYR A 5 25.68 -8.84 7.21
C TYR A 5 25.53 -9.53 5.85
N HIS A 6 24.49 -10.36 5.70
CA HIS A 6 24.24 -11.10 4.45
C HIS A 6 23.99 -10.16 3.26
N ALA A 7 23.14 -9.14 3.43
CA ALA A 7 22.91 -8.09 2.41
C ALA A 7 24.15 -7.22 2.10
N ASN A 8 25.24 -7.37 2.87
CA ASN A 8 26.54 -6.76 2.62
C ASN A 8 27.60 -7.78 2.16
N GLY A 9 27.19 -8.97 1.69
CA GLY A 9 28.11 -9.97 1.15
C GLY A 9 29.02 -10.62 2.19
N VAL A 10 28.60 -10.63 3.45
CA VAL A 10 29.33 -11.28 4.56
C VAL A 10 28.64 -12.60 4.93
N VAL A 11 29.36 -13.71 4.82
CA VAL A 11 28.93 -15.02 5.32
C VAL A 11 29.13 -15.04 6.83
N THR A 12 28.09 -15.39 7.59
CA THR A 12 28.15 -15.48 9.06
C THR A 12 28.25 -16.92 9.53
N GLY A 13 29.25 -17.25 10.34
CA GLY A 13 29.29 -18.48 11.14
C GLY A 13 28.69 -18.28 12.54
N THR A 14 28.90 -19.25 13.43
CA THR A 14 28.42 -19.19 14.83
C THR A 14 29.11 -18.12 15.67
N VAL A 15 30.37 -17.79 15.36
CA VAL A 15 31.21 -16.82 16.10
C VAL A 15 31.87 -15.85 15.13
N ASN A 16 32.53 -16.39 14.10
CA ASN A 16 33.29 -15.67 13.08
C ASN A 16 32.42 -15.25 11.90
N SER A 17 32.96 -14.47 10.98
CA SER A 17 32.34 -14.14 9.69
C SER A 17 33.39 -13.98 8.59
N PHE A 18 32.98 -14.01 7.32
CA PHE A 18 33.86 -13.84 6.18
C PHE A 18 33.24 -12.93 5.11
N CYS A 19 33.93 -11.88 4.71
CA CYS A 19 33.47 -10.92 3.71
C CYS A 19 33.86 -11.36 2.29
N LEU A 20 32.89 -11.79 1.49
CA LEU A 20 33.12 -12.21 0.09
C LEU A 20 33.49 -11.05 -0.83
N ALA A 21 33.07 -9.83 -0.51
CA ALA A 21 33.43 -8.63 -1.28
C ALA A 21 34.89 -8.21 -1.05
N CYS A 22 35.43 -8.46 0.15
CA CYS A 22 36.75 -7.98 0.56
C CYS A 22 37.83 -9.06 0.62
N ASP A 23 37.44 -10.34 0.62
CA ASP A 23 38.28 -11.51 0.88
C ASP A 23 38.93 -11.41 2.28
N THR A 24 38.09 -11.27 3.31
CA THR A 24 38.52 -10.89 4.67
C THR A 24 37.78 -11.68 5.73
N PHE A 25 38.54 -12.38 6.59
CA PHE A 25 38.03 -13.05 7.79
C PHE A 25 37.83 -12.05 8.93
N LEU A 26 36.75 -12.22 9.68
CA LEU A 26 36.29 -11.30 10.72
C LEU A 26 36.06 -12.12 12.00
N MET A 27 36.80 -11.83 13.07
CA MET A 27 36.84 -12.65 14.28
C MET A 27 35.59 -12.49 15.14
N SER A 28 34.86 -11.38 14.98
CA SER A 28 33.68 -11.06 15.80
C SER A 28 32.58 -10.32 15.05
N ASN A 29 31.35 -10.41 15.57
CA ASN A 29 30.23 -9.57 15.16
C ASN A 29 30.51 -8.05 15.27
N LYS A 30 31.43 -7.63 16.16
CA LYS A 30 31.83 -6.21 16.29
C LYS A 30 32.66 -5.79 15.08
N GLU A 31 33.66 -6.58 14.69
CA GLU A 31 34.46 -6.35 13.49
C GLU A 31 33.59 -6.40 12.23
N ALA A 32 32.71 -7.39 12.10
CA ALA A 32 31.79 -7.48 10.96
C ALA A 32 30.90 -6.23 10.84
N LYS A 33 30.35 -5.74 11.97
CA LYS A 33 29.55 -4.50 12.00
C LYS A 33 30.38 -3.25 11.68
N GLN A 34 31.64 -3.19 12.09
CA GLN A 34 32.54 -2.10 11.72
C GLN A 34 32.85 -2.16 10.22
N HIS A 35 33.30 -3.30 9.72
CA HIS A 35 33.75 -3.52 8.34
C HIS A 35 32.70 -3.13 7.30
N ILE A 36 31.43 -3.54 7.48
CA ILE A 36 30.36 -3.18 6.52
C ILE A 36 30.05 -1.67 6.47
N THR A 37 30.54 -0.88 7.43
CA THR A 37 30.41 0.59 7.39
C THR A 37 31.55 1.28 6.63
N GLU A 38 32.66 0.58 6.35
CA GLU A 38 33.84 1.13 5.68
C GLU A 38 33.56 1.51 4.22
N THR A 39 34.10 2.66 3.78
CA THR A 39 33.94 3.14 2.40
C THR A 39 34.51 2.17 1.36
N LEU A 40 35.65 1.55 1.65
CA LEU A 40 36.30 0.57 0.78
C LEU A 40 35.46 -0.70 0.61
N HIS A 41 34.86 -1.21 1.70
CA HIS A 41 33.93 -2.33 1.65
C HIS A 41 32.73 -2.01 0.74
N LYS A 42 32.09 -0.85 0.95
CA LYS A 42 30.93 -0.41 0.16
C LYS A 42 31.26 -0.24 -1.32
N GLN A 43 32.45 0.28 -1.65
CA GLN A 43 32.93 0.37 -3.03
C GLN A 43 33.10 -1.02 -3.67
N LYS A 44 33.76 -1.96 -2.99
CA LYS A 44 33.92 -3.35 -3.46
C LYS A 44 32.56 -4.04 -3.65
N LEU A 45 31.67 -3.96 -2.65
CA LEU A 45 30.33 -4.57 -2.69
C LEU A 45 29.45 -4.01 -3.81
N ASN A 46 29.50 -2.69 -4.06
CA ASN A 46 28.78 -2.07 -5.18
C ASN A 46 29.30 -2.53 -6.56
N GLY A 47 30.57 -2.97 -6.63
CA GLY A 47 31.15 -3.62 -7.80
C GLY A 47 30.70 -5.08 -7.99
N VAL A 48 29.98 -5.67 -7.03
CA VAL A 48 29.41 -7.03 -7.11
C VAL A 48 27.90 -6.95 -7.36
N PRO A 49 27.44 -7.04 -8.62
CA PRO A 49 26.03 -6.98 -8.95
C PRO A 49 25.28 -8.25 -8.54
N HIS A 50 23.95 -8.11 -8.45
CA HIS A 50 23.04 -9.24 -8.46
C HIS A 50 23.07 -9.94 -9.82
N VAL A 51 22.85 -11.26 -9.84
CA VAL A 51 22.65 -12.00 -11.09
C VAL A 51 21.25 -11.69 -11.59
N GLU A 52 21.12 -11.02 -12.73
CA GLU A 52 19.85 -10.43 -13.17
C GLU A 52 18.68 -11.43 -13.22
N LYS A 53 18.92 -12.69 -13.64
CA LYS A 53 17.93 -13.80 -13.62
C LYS A 53 17.40 -14.15 -12.20
N PHE A 54 18.17 -13.85 -11.16
CA PHE A 54 17.95 -14.26 -9.77
C PHE A 54 17.99 -13.05 -8.81
N LYS A 55 17.70 -11.86 -9.33
CA LYS A 55 17.82 -10.57 -8.63
C LYS A 55 16.86 -10.47 -7.44
N ASP A 56 15.60 -10.85 -7.65
CA ASP A 56 14.57 -10.91 -6.61
C ASP A 56 14.79 -12.06 -5.59
N GLU A 57 15.66 -13.01 -5.93
CA GLU A 57 16.11 -14.10 -5.06
C GLU A 57 17.35 -13.74 -4.22
N GLY A 58 17.82 -12.48 -4.28
CA GLY A 58 18.95 -12.01 -3.47
C GLY A 58 20.27 -12.71 -3.82
N ILE A 59 20.46 -13.11 -5.08
CA ILE A 59 21.66 -13.83 -5.52
C ILE A 59 22.69 -12.87 -6.12
N ARG A 60 23.89 -12.84 -5.55
CA ARG A 60 25.07 -12.16 -6.12
C ARG A 60 26.10 -13.15 -6.65
N LYS A 61 26.91 -12.72 -7.61
CA LYS A 61 28.04 -13.51 -8.13
C LYS A 61 29.37 -12.91 -7.67
N PHE A 62 29.97 -13.54 -6.66
CA PHE A 62 31.33 -13.27 -6.23
C PHE A 62 32.33 -14.11 -7.04
N THR A 63 33.63 -13.87 -6.84
CA THR A 63 34.72 -14.69 -7.43
C THR A 63 34.67 -16.14 -6.96
N THR A 64 34.25 -16.37 -5.71
CA THR A 64 34.17 -17.69 -5.05
C THR A 64 32.88 -18.45 -5.32
N GLY A 65 31.86 -17.83 -5.94
CA GLY A 65 30.59 -18.48 -6.27
C GLY A 65 29.37 -17.55 -6.25
N TYR A 66 28.20 -18.16 -6.18
CA TYR A 66 26.89 -17.51 -6.14
C TYR A 66 26.40 -17.46 -4.69
N PHE A 67 26.29 -16.28 -4.11
CA PHE A 67 25.88 -16.11 -2.71
C PHE A 67 24.41 -15.70 -2.61
N CYS A 68 23.65 -16.33 -1.73
CA CYS A 68 22.28 -15.96 -1.39
C CYS A 68 22.22 -15.12 -0.12
N GLU A 69 21.77 -13.86 -0.25
CA GLU A 69 21.59 -12.94 0.87
C GLU A 69 20.50 -13.37 1.87
N PHE A 70 19.55 -14.21 1.47
CA PHE A 70 18.47 -14.70 2.36
C PHE A 70 18.89 -15.91 3.19
N CYS A 71 19.65 -16.84 2.60
CA CYS A 71 19.99 -18.13 3.22
C CYS A 71 21.41 -18.20 3.78
N ASN A 72 22.22 -17.12 3.67
CA ASN A 72 23.63 -17.11 4.06
C ASN A 72 24.47 -18.21 3.36
N ALA A 73 24.02 -18.64 2.17
CA ALA A 73 24.54 -19.81 1.47
C ALA A 73 25.43 -19.42 0.28
N LEU A 74 26.62 -20.03 0.17
CA LEU A 74 27.52 -19.89 -0.98
C LEU A 74 27.44 -21.15 -1.87
N LEU A 75 26.98 -20.96 -3.10
CA LEU A 75 26.72 -22.02 -4.07
C LEU A 75 27.75 -21.96 -5.21
N PRO A 76 28.49 -23.05 -5.51
CA PRO A 76 29.63 -22.97 -6.43
C PRO A 76 29.24 -22.75 -7.90
N ILE A 77 28.01 -23.09 -8.32
CA ILE A 77 27.57 -23.04 -9.72
C ILE A 77 26.11 -22.61 -9.87
N ALA A 78 25.77 -21.95 -10.98
CA ALA A 78 24.42 -21.45 -11.27
C ALA A 78 23.32 -22.53 -11.31
N ALA A 79 23.66 -23.79 -11.63
CA ALA A 79 22.72 -24.90 -11.58
C ALA A 79 22.22 -25.14 -10.14
N LYS A 80 23.12 -25.07 -9.15
CA LYS A 80 22.75 -25.19 -7.72
C LYS A 80 21.93 -24.00 -7.22
N VAL A 81 22.10 -22.80 -7.80
CA VAL A 81 21.20 -21.66 -7.52
C VAL A 81 19.76 -21.99 -7.92
N THR A 82 19.55 -22.59 -9.09
CA THR A 82 18.20 -22.91 -9.59
C THR A 82 17.52 -23.98 -8.73
N LEU A 83 18.28 -24.93 -8.18
CA LEU A 83 17.78 -25.88 -7.18
C LEU A 83 17.45 -25.16 -5.86
N HIS A 84 18.40 -24.41 -5.30
CA HIS A 84 18.27 -23.75 -4.01
C HIS A 84 17.07 -22.81 -3.91
N ILE A 85 16.83 -21.97 -4.94
CA ILE A 85 15.68 -21.04 -4.92
C ILE A 85 14.31 -21.74 -5.00
N SER A 86 14.29 -23.04 -5.32
CA SER A 86 13.09 -23.87 -5.32
C SER A 86 12.84 -24.59 -3.97
N GLU A 87 13.80 -24.57 -3.05
CA GLU A 87 13.70 -25.16 -1.71
C GLU A 87 12.77 -24.31 -0.83
N ASP A 88 11.96 -24.96 0.02
CA ASP A 88 11.01 -24.25 0.89
C ASP A 88 11.70 -23.43 1.99
N GLU A 89 12.93 -23.81 2.38
CA GLU A 89 13.77 -23.01 3.28
C GLU A 89 14.15 -21.66 2.65
N HIS A 90 14.51 -21.62 1.36
CA HIS A 90 14.78 -20.36 0.66
C HIS A 90 13.53 -19.48 0.58
N LYS A 91 12.37 -20.06 0.23
CA LYS A 91 11.09 -19.34 0.20
C LYS A 91 10.75 -18.76 1.57
N HIS A 92 10.91 -19.55 2.64
CA HIS A 92 10.70 -19.09 4.01
C HIS A 92 11.67 -17.95 4.36
N ASN A 93 12.97 -18.13 4.19
CA ASN A 93 13.99 -17.12 4.52
C ASN A 93 13.77 -15.82 3.75
N LYS A 94 13.58 -15.89 2.42
CA LYS A 94 13.25 -14.74 1.55
C LYS A 94 12.04 -13.96 2.05
N ASN A 95 10.98 -14.65 2.44
CA ASN A 95 9.71 -14.02 2.80
C ASN A 95 9.74 -13.47 4.23
N THR A 96 10.33 -14.21 5.18
CA THR A 96 10.60 -13.77 6.56
C THR A 96 11.51 -12.52 6.59
N LEU A 97 12.54 -12.47 5.73
CA LEU A 97 13.45 -11.31 5.65
C LEU A 97 12.88 -10.12 4.86
N ARG A 98 11.74 -10.29 4.18
CA ARG A 98 10.95 -9.21 3.57
C ARG A 98 9.92 -8.60 4.53
N LEU A 99 9.64 -9.21 5.69
CA LEU A 99 8.77 -8.65 6.74
C LEU A 99 9.29 -7.29 7.25
N LYS A 100 8.42 -6.28 7.29
CA LYS A 100 8.74 -4.92 7.76
C LYS A 100 7.57 -4.30 8.52
N LEU A 101 7.83 -3.75 9.69
CA LEU A 101 6.88 -2.85 10.39
C LEU A 101 6.75 -1.54 9.60
N MET A 102 5.53 -1.10 9.33
CA MET A 102 5.24 0.21 8.73
C MET A 102 4.04 0.87 9.40
N GLY A 103 4.31 1.53 10.53
CA GLY A 103 3.26 1.95 11.46
C GLY A 103 2.82 0.76 12.33
N CYS A 104 1.55 0.78 12.75
CA CYS A 104 0.95 -0.34 13.47
C CYS A 104 0.88 -1.64 12.65
N ASP A 105 0.86 -1.51 11.32
CA ASP A 105 0.68 -2.64 10.41
C ASP A 105 2.02 -3.23 9.97
N VAL A 106 2.01 -4.52 9.62
CA VAL A 106 3.18 -5.23 9.11
C VAL A 106 3.03 -5.42 7.61
N ILE A 107 3.97 -4.85 6.84
CA ILE A 107 4.14 -5.22 5.44
C ILE A 107 4.86 -6.56 5.37
N VAL A 108 4.27 -7.46 4.60
CA VAL A 108 4.74 -8.81 4.36
C VAL A 108 5.25 -8.92 2.91
N PHE A 109 5.60 -10.13 2.48
CA PHE A 109 5.89 -10.49 1.10
C PHE A 109 4.86 -9.92 0.10
N ASP A 110 5.25 -9.74 -1.17
CA ASP A 110 4.40 -9.20 -2.26
C ASP A 110 3.70 -7.85 -1.96
N GLU A 111 4.29 -7.05 -1.05
CA GLU A 111 3.78 -5.75 -0.60
C GLU A 111 2.38 -5.80 0.06
N ILE A 112 2.04 -6.94 0.68
CA ILE A 112 0.78 -7.15 1.41
C ILE A 112 0.84 -6.46 2.78
N ILE A 113 -0.17 -5.64 3.11
CA ILE A 113 -0.39 -5.11 4.45
C ILE A 113 -1.17 -6.14 5.28
N VAL A 114 -0.54 -6.67 6.33
CA VAL A 114 -1.21 -7.38 7.43
C VAL A 114 -1.47 -6.39 8.56
N HIS A 115 -2.75 -6.11 8.81
CA HIS A 115 -3.17 -5.16 9.83
C HIS A 115 -2.76 -5.57 11.24
N GLU A 116 -2.51 -4.60 12.13
CA GLU A 116 -2.05 -4.80 13.52
C GLU A 116 -2.85 -5.91 14.25
N LYS A 117 -4.18 -5.87 14.18
CA LYS A 117 -5.04 -6.87 14.84
C LYS A 117 -4.78 -8.28 14.33
N ALA A 118 -4.65 -8.44 13.00
CA ALA A 118 -4.34 -9.72 12.39
C ALA A 118 -2.90 -10.18 12.67
N TRP A 119 -1.93 -9.26 12.70
CA TRP A 119 -0.55 -9.58 13.09
C TRP A 119 -0.47 -10.20 14.50
N HIS A 120 -1.19 -9.59 15.45
CA HIS A 120 -1.33 -10.06 16.83
C HIS A 120 -2.38 -11.18 17.02
N GLY A 121 -3.11 -11.58 15.96
CA GLY A 121 -4.16 -12.60 16.04
C GLY A 121 -5.37 -12.24 16.91
N LEU A 122 -5.67 -10.96 17.08
CA LEU A 122 -6.79 -10.46 17.87
C LEU A 122 -8.05 -10.44 16.99
N ASN A 123 -9.07 -11.21 17.36
CA ASN A 123 -10.36 -11.25 16.66
C ASN A 123 -11.52 -11.43 17.66
N GLU A 124 -12.55 -10.60 17.58
CA GLU A 124 -13.79 -10.72 18.38
C GLU A 124 -13.59 -10.82 19.92
N GLY A 125 -12.56 -10.14 20.46
CA GLY A 125 -12.20 -10.22 21.90
C GLY A 125 -11.38 -11.47 22.28
N ILE A 126 -11.05 -12.34 21.31
CA ILE A 126 -10.24 -13.54 21.49
C ILE A 126 -8.88 -13.35 20.81
N CYS A 127 -7.80 -13.70 21.51
CA CYS A 127 -6.46 -13.74 20.95
C CYS A 127 -6.14 -15.15 20.44
N SER A 128 -6.11 -15.34 19.12
CA SER A 128 -5.70 -16.58 18.45
C SER A 128 -4.25 -16.98 18.77
N VAL A 129 -3.37 -16.01 19.04
CA VAL A 129 -1.97 -16.26 19.40
C VAL A 129 -1.85 -16.88 20.80
N CYS A 130 -2.66 -16.43 21.78
CA CYS A 130 -2.66 -16.91 23.15
C CYS A 130 -3.68 -18.03 23.45
N ASN A 131 -4.71 -18.16 22.61
CA ASN A 131 -5.95 -18.90 22.89
C ASN A 131 -6.64 -18.46 24.19
N THR A 132 -6.85 -17.15 24.33
CA THR A 132 -7.48 -16.51 25.50
C THR A 132 -8.35 -15.33 25.10
N GLU A 133 -9.44 -15.10 25.82
CA GLU A 133 -10.22 -13.85 25.76
C GLU A 133 -9.44 -12.67 26.39
N PHE A 134 -9.84 -11.43 26.05
CA PHE A 134 -9.31 -10.20 26.64
C PHE A 134 -10.36 -9.07 26.62
N ASP A 135 -10.37 -8.22 27.65
CA ASP A 135 -11.24 -7.04 27.71
C ASP A 135 -10.66 -5.81 26.97
N ASN A 136 -9.33 -5.70 26.90
CA ASN A 136 -8.62 -4.58 26.27
C ASN A 136 -7.46 -5.04 25.39
N GLU A 137 -7.59 -4.83 24.07
CA GLU A 137 -6.54 -5.13 23.09
C GLU A 137 -5.17 -4.53 23.46
N ASN A 138 -5.16 -3.31 24.01
CA ASN A 138 -3.91 -2.58 24.26
C ASN A 138 -3.15 -3.13 25.47
N ASP A 139 -3.84 -3.73 26.44
CA ASP A 139 -3.21 -4.30 27.61
C ASP A 139 -2.82 -5.76 27.35
N HIS A 140 -3.63 -6.50 26.58
CA HIS A 140 -3.22 -7.82 26.06
C HIS A 140 -2.00 -7.71 25.12
N LYS A 141 -1.91 -6.69 24.26
CA LYS A 141 -0.73 -6.43 23.41
C LYS A 141 0.57 -6.23 24.20
N LYS A 142 0.50 -5.69 25.42
CA LYS A 142 1.67 -5.46 26.30
C LYS A 142 2.05 -6.69 27.12
N ASP A 143 1.19 -7.70 27.22
CA ASP A 143 1.46 -8.86 28.05
C ASP A 143 2.70 -9.62 27.55
N SER A 144 3.55 -10.01 28.50
CA SER A 144 4.81 -10.70 28.25
C SER A 144 4.62 -12.08 27.63
N ARG A 145 3.54 -12.80 27.96
CA ARG A 145 3.22 -14.12 27.40
C ARG A 145 2.64 -13.98 26.00
N HIS A 146 1.84 -12.96 25.73
CA HIS A 146 1.41 -12.60 24.37
C HIS A 146 2.59 -12.25 23.46
N ALA A 147 3.47 -11.35 23.89
CA ALA A 147 4.69 -11.00 23.15
C ALA A 147 5.59 -12.23 22.89
N LEU A 148 5.73 -13.12 23.88
CA LEU A 148 6.48 -14.37 23.72
C LEU A 148 5.81 -15.32 22.71
N ASN A 149 4.51 -15.57 22.84
CA ASN A 149 3.75 -16.41 21.91
C ASN A 149 3.82 -15.87 20.47
N LEU A 150 3.78 -14.55 20.30
CA LEU A 150 3.87 -13.86 19.00
C LEU A 150 5.22 -14.06 18.30
N VAL A 151 6.29 -14.26 19.07
CA VAL A 151 7.65 -14.55 18.57
C VAL A 151 7.86 -16.05 18.35
N LEU A 152 7.34 -16.90 19.25
CA LEU A 152 7.53 -18.36 19.17
C LEU A 152 6.68 -19.04 18.09
N LYS A 153 5.48 -18.51 17.78
CA LYS A 153 4.56 -19.12 16.80
C LYS A 153 4.93 -18.72 15.37
N PRO A 154 5.48 -19.65 14.55
CA PRO A 154 6.11 -19.32 13.28
C PRO A 154 5.09 -18.87 12.22
N ILE A 155 5.55 -18.02 11.31
CA ILE A 155 4.81 -17.60 10.13
C ILE A 155 5.25 -18.44 8.93
N LYS A 156 4.27 -18.92 8.18
CA LYS A 156 4.44 -19.67 6.94
C LYS A 156 3.76 -18.94 5.78
N PHE A 157 4.29 -19.19 4.60
CA PHE A 157 3.87 -18.61 3.34
C PHE A 157 3.44 -19.77 2.45
N ALA A 158 2.15 -19.84 2.11
CA ALA A 158 1.64 -20.83 1.17
C ALA A 158 2.12 -20.51 -0.25
N VAL A 159 2.00 -21.50 -1.15
CA VAL A 159 2.17 -21.27 -2.60
C VAL A 159 1.03 -20.39 -3.12
N ASP A 160 -0.15 -20.55 -2.53
CA ASP A 160 -1.44 -20.05 -2.99
C ASP A 160 -1.76 -18.67 -2.36
N ASN A 161 -0.76 -17.78 -2.35
CA ASN A 161 -0.82 -16.40 -1.81
C ASN A 161 -1.16 -16.24 -0.30
N ALA A 162 -1.54 -17.31 0.41
CA ALA A 162 -1.92 -17.18 1.82
C ALA A 162 -0.73 -17.05 2.79
N ILE A 163 -0.73 -16.01 3.63
CA ILE A 163 0.15 -15.88 4.79
C ILE A 163 -0.59 -16.42 6.02
N TYR A 164 0.03 -17.32 6.78
CA TYR A 164 -0.56 -17.84 8.01
C TYR A 164 0.46 -18.02 9.13
N ARG A 165 -0.02 -18.02 10.36
CA ARG A 165 0.74 -18.36 11.57
C ARG A 165 0.27 -19.71 12.10
N GLU A 166 1.18 -20.60 12.44
CA GLU A 166 0.81 -21.86 13.09
C GLU A 166 0.52 -21.60 14.57
N ILE A 167 -0.69 -21.97 15.01
CA ILE A 167 -1.14 -21.71 16.39
C ILE A 167 -0.85 -22.93 17.27
N ASP A 168 -1.15 -24.13 16.76
CA ASP A 168 -0.81 -25.45 17.30
C ASP A 168 -1.01 -26.52 16.20
N ALA A 169 -1.00 -27.81 16.55
CA ALA A 169 -1.18 -28.90 15.59
C ALA A 169 -2.61 -29.03 15.01
N SER A 170 -3.60 -28.34 15.59
CA SER A 170 -5.00 -28.36 15.20
C SER A 170 -5.50 -27.05 14.60
N ALA A 171 -4.75 -25.95 14.76
CA ALA A 171 -5.15 -24.61 14.31
C ALA A 171 -4.04 -23.81 13.62
N VAL A 172 -4.39 -23.13 12.53
CA VAL A 172 -3.61 -22.10 11.85
C VAL A 172 -4.42 -20.81 11.74
N HIS A 173 -3.74 -19.66 11.80
CA HIS A 173 -4.36 -18.34 11.74
C HIS A 173 -3.96 -17.63 10.45
N CYS A 174 -4.92 -17.34 9.58
CA CYS A 174 -4.69 -16.69 8.30
C CYS A 174 -4.53 -15.17 8.49
N LEU A 175 -3.32 -14.66 8.32
CA LEU A 175 -3.00 -13.24 8.57
C LEU A 175 -3.70 -12.30 7.57
N THR A 176 -3.95 -12.74 6.33
CA THR A 176 -4.70 -11.98 5.31
C THR A 176 -6.18 -11.78 5.67
N CYS A 177 -6.78 -12.72 6.40
CA CYS A 177 -8.23 -12.76 6.65
C CYS A 177 -8.64 -12.57 8.11
N ASN A 178 -7.67 -12.61 9.03
CA ASN A 178 -7.83 -12.70 10.49
C ASN A 178 -8.68 -13.90 10.97
N LYS A 179 -8.83 -14.95 10.15
CA LYS A 179 -9.61 -16.16 10.47
C LYS A 179 -8.71 -17.26 11.05
N LEU A 180 -9.21 -17.95 12.08
CA LEU A 180 -8.63 -19.20 12.61
C LEU A 180 -9.25 -20.39 11.87
N LEU A 181 -8.42 -21.35 11.45
CA LEU A 181 -8.78 -22.45 10.56
C LEU A 181 -8.07 -23.74 11.00
N ALA A 182 -8.58 -24.92 10.66
CA ALA A 182 -7.79 -26.14 10.82
C ALA A 182 -6.73 -26.25 9.68
N PRO A 183 -5.53 -26.82 9.93
CA PRO A 183 -4.44 -26.88 8.95
C PRO A 183 -4.82 -27.47 7.59
N ARG A 184 -5.73 -28.46 7.57
CA ARG A 184 -6.23 -29.11 6.34
C ARG A 184 -7.09 -28.17 5.47
N ASP A 185 -7.82 -27.25 6.12
CA ASP A 185 -8.81 -26.38 5.48
C ASP A 185 -8.15 -25.09 4.94
N MET A 186 -6.89 -24.83 5.34
CA MET A 186 -6.09 -23.66 4.96
C MET A 186 -5.87 -23.50 3.45
N ARG A 187 -5.72 -24.60 2.70
CA ARG A 187 -5.60 -24.55 1.22
C ARG A 187 -6.92 -24.15 0.59
N HIS A 188 -7.99 -24.87 0.93
CA HIS A 188 -9.33 -24.55 0.41
C HIS A 188 -9.74 -23.11 0.75
N HIS A 189 -9.38 -22.60 1.94
CA HIS A 189 -9.57 -21.20 2.30
C HIS A 189 -8.82 -20.21 1.39
N ALA A 190 -7.58 -20.52 1.01
CA ALA A 190 -6.78 -19.68 0.10
C ALA A 190 -7.41 -19.61 -1.31
N ASP A 191 -8.01 -20.72 -1.76
CA ASP A 191 -8.72 -20.83 -3.04
C ASP A 191 -10.07 -20.06 -3.08
N LEU A 192 -10.57 -19.53 -1.94
CA LEU A 192 -11.85 -18.81 -1.90
C LEU A 192 -11.73 -17.39 -2.45
N ASP A 193 -12.74 -16.96 -3.23
CA ASP A 193 -12.89 -15.57 -3.70
C ASP A 193 -12.84 -14.54 -2.56
N GLU A 194 -13.29 -14.89 -1.35
CA GLU A 194 -13.17 -14.03 -0.16
C GLU A 194 -11.71 -13.76 0.20
N HIS A 195 -10.86 -14.80 0.17
CA HIS A 195 -9.44 -14.69 0.46
C HIS A 195 -8.72 -13.92 -0.64
N ALA A 196 -8.92 -14.28 -1.91
CA ALA A 196 -8.33 -13.59 -3.05
C ALA A 196 -8.72 -12.10 -3.06
N THR A 197 -9.99 -11.77 -2.74
CA THR A 197 -10.47 -10.39 -2.62
C THR A 197 -9.83 -9.64 -1.45
N LYS A 198 -9.57 -10.30 -0.31
CA LYS A 198 -8.87 -9.69 0.83
C LYS A 198 -7.38 -9.48 0.54
N TYR A 199 -6.72 -10.48 -0.04
CA TYR A 199 -5.32 -10.40 -0.48
C TYR A 199 -5.08 -9.20 -1.42
N GLU A 200 -5.86 -9.08 -2.49
CA GLU A 200 -5.71 -8.03 -3.51
C GLU A 200 -6.20 -6.64 -3.03
N LYS A 201 -6.85 -6.57 -1.86
CA LYS A 201 -7.11 -5.32 -1.11
C LYS A 201 -5.94 -4.94 -0.20
N SER A 202 -5.34 -5.90 0.51
CA SER A 202 -4.17 -5.71 1.36
C SER A 202 -2.89 -5.41 0.56
N ARG A 203 -2.82 -5.85 -0.70
CA ARG A 203 -1.66 -5.63 -1.58
C ARG A 203 -1.50 -4.16 -1.97
N ILE A 204 -0.36 -3.56 -1.62
CA ILE A 204 0.00 -2.21 -2.05
C ILE A 204 0.21 -2.21 -3.57
N LYS A 205 -0.64 -1.49 -4.29
CA LYS A 205 -0.49 -1.34 -5.75
C LYS A 205 0.56 -0.28 -6.04
N THR A 206 1.80 -0.70 -6.25
CA THR A 206 2.98 0.17 -6.47
C THR A 206 2.91 1.06 -7.72
N ASN A 207 1.92 0.86 -8.59
CA ASN A 207 1.57 1.79 -9.67
C ASN A 207 0.79 3.00 -9.13
N GLY A 208 1.53 4.02 -8.72
CA GLY A 208 1.02 5.10 -7.87
C GLY A 208 -0.06 6.00 -8.48
N VAL A 209 -1.26 5.96 -7.88
CA VAL A 209 -2.21 7.07 -7.69
C VAL A 209 -2.96 6.78 -6.39
N ASN A 210 -3.28 7.82 -5.59
CA ASN A 210 -3.98 7.65 -4.32
C ASN A 210 -5.34 6.93 -4.48
N LYS A 211 -5.46 5.74 -3.89
CA LYS A 211 -6.75 5.09 -3.63
C LYS A 211 -7.01 5.17 -2.13
N LYS A 212 -8.05 5.92 -1.71
CA LYS A 212 -8.51 5.92 -0.31
C LYS A 212 -8.93 4.50 0.08
N LEU A 213 -8.64 4.10 1.32
CA LEU A 213 -9.35 3.00 1.97
C LEU A 213 -10.82 3.40 2.17
N GLU A 214 -11.72 2.44 2.00
CA GLU A 214 -13.08 2.53 2.50
C GLU A 214 -13.19 1.52 3.65
N GLU A 215 -13.11 2.02 4.89
CA GLU A 215 -13.50 1.25 6.07
C GLU A 215 -14.96 1.54 6.41
N ASN A 216 -15.76 0.48 6.49
CA ASN A 216 -16.96 0.42 7.32
C ASN A 216 -16.87 -0.91 8.07
N VAL A 217 -16.31 -0.88 9.28
CA VAL A 217 -16.18 -2.05 10.16
C VAL A 217 -17.39 -2.09 11.09
N GLY A 218 -18.09 -3.22 11.11
CA GLY A 218 -19.35 -3.34 11.87
C GLY A 218 -20.04 -4.71 11.71
N GLY A 219 -19.25 -5.78 11.65
CA GLY A 219 -19.76 -7.15 11.55
C GLY A 219 -18.77 -8.15 12.13
N THR A 220 -19.31 -9.07 12.94
CA THR A 220 -18.62 -10.20 13.58
C THR A 220 -19.59 -11.38 13.54
N GLU A 221 -19.15 -12.52 13.03
CA GLU A 221 -19.98 -13.68 12.68
C GLU A 221 -19.36 -14.96 13.23
N LYS A 222 -20.19 -15.90 13.68
CA LYS A 222 -19.77 -17.29 13.93
C LYS A 222 -20.63 -18.27 13.15
N GLU A 223 -20.02 -19.40 12.79
CA GLU A 223 -20.44 -20.21 11.65
C GLU A 223 -21.46 -21.32 11.96
N ILE A 224 -22.41 -21.45 11.02
CA ILE A 224 -22.87 -22.69 10.38
C ILE A 224 -23.30 -23.87 11.29
N LEU A 225 -24.59 -24.21 11.17
CA LEU A 225 -25.03 -25.60 11.01
C LEU A 225 -26.24 -25.66 10.07
N ASN A 226 -26.10 -26.30 8.91
CA ASN A 226 -27.21 -26.56 7.98
C ASN A 226 -27.72 -28.00 8.18
N PRO A 227 -28.87 -28.22 8.84
CA PRO A 227 -29.50 -29.53 8.89
C PRO A 227 -30.17 -29.83 7.54
N LYS A 228 -30.08 -31.09 7.08
CA LYS A 228 -31.05 -31.58 6.08
C LYS A 228 -32.38 -31.77 6.80
N ILE A 229 -33.35 -30.90 6.52
CA ILE A 229 -34.73 -31.07 6.99
C ILE A 229 -35.36 -32.16 6.12
N ASP A 230 -35.84 -33.23 6.76
CA ASP A 230 -36.58 -34.30 6.10
C ASP A 230 -38.07 -33.93 5.98
N GLY A 231 -38.73 -34.44 4.94
CA GLY A 231 -39.99 -33.89 4.43
C GLY A 231 -41.25 -34.25 5.22
N THR A 232 -41.49 -33.60 6.36
CA THR A 232 -42.80 -33.64 7.04
C THR A 232 -43.28 -32.25 7.43
N GLU A 233 -44.36 -31.77 6.81
CA GLU A 233 -45.02 -30.53 7.18
C GLU A 233 -45.63 -30.64 8.59
N LYS A 234 -45.36 -29.63 9.42
CA LYS A 234 -46.09 -29.31 10.65
C LYS A 234 -46.31 -27.80 10.66
N ASP A 235 -47.50 -27.37 11.05
CA ASP A 235 -47.78 -25.95 11.22
C ASP A 235 -46.83 -25.33 12.26
N ILE A 236 -46.01 -24.39 11.81
CA ILE A 236 -45.11 -23.60 12.66
C ILE A 236 -45.91 -22.42 13.22
N THR A 237 -45.80 -22.14 14.51
CA THR A 237 -46.51 -21.02 15.11
C THR A 237 -45.83 -19.68 14.79
N PRO A 238 -46.57 -18.55 14.69
CA PRO A 238 -45.97 -17.24 14.39
C PRO A 238 -44.87 -16.80 15.37
N ALA A 239 -44.90 -17.29 16.63
CA ALA A 239 -43.86 -17.05 17.62
C ALA A 239 -42.54 -17.77 17.31
N GLU A 240 -42.62 -19.01 16.80
CA GLU A 240 -41.44 -19.77 16.37
C GLU A 240 -40.85 -19.19 15.09
N ASP A 241 -41.69 -18.73 14.16
CA ASP A 241 -41.24 -18.05 12.94
C ASP A 241 -40.54 -16.72 13.25
N LYS A 242 -41.05 -15.92 14.21
CA LYS A 242 -40.36 -14.70 14.66
C LYS A 242 -38.97 -14.99 15.24
N THR A 243 -38.82 -16.06 16.03
CA THR A 243 -37.52 -16.50 16.55
C THR A 243 -36.58 -16.93 15.42
N LYS A 244 -37.02 -17.79 14.50
CA LYS A 244 -36.21 -18.24 13.36
C LYS A 244 -35.81 -17.10 12.42
N ILE A 245 -36.70 -16.13 12.20
CA ILE A 245 -36.39 -14.94 11.40
C ILE A 245 -35.29 -14.11 12.07
N LEU A 246 -35.36 -13.90 13.39
CA LEU A 246 -34.30 -13.23 14.16
C LEU A 246 -32.94 -13.92 13.98
N ASP A 247 -32.90 -15.25 14.15
CA ASP A 247 -31.67 -16.05 14.00
C ASP A 247 -31.05 -15.94 12.60
N PHE A 248 -31.87 -15.73 11.56
CA PHE A 248 -31.44 -15.65 10.16
C PHE A 248 -31.36 -14.22 9.58
N ILE A 249 -31.55 -13.15 10.38
CA ILE A 249 -31.51 -11.74 9.91
C ILE A 249 -30.26 -11.44 9.07
N ASN A 250 -29.08 -11.90 9.48
CA ASN A 250 -27.82 -11.62 8.77
C ASN A 250 -27.76 -12.33 7.41
N ILE A 251 -28.30 -13.55 7.32
CA ILE A 251 -28.38 -14.33 6.08
C ILE A 251 -29.38 -13.68 5.12
N TYR A 252 -30.53 -13.20 5.61
CA TYR A 252 -31.49 -12.47 4.78
C TYR A 252 -30.92 -11.11 4.31
N ASN A 253 -30.25 -10.37 5.19
CA ASN A 253 -29.62 -9.08 4.86
C ASN A 253 -28.51 -9.20 3.80
N SER A 254 -27.66 -10.23 3.87
CA SER A 254 -26.61 -10.48 2.87
C SER A 254 -27.18 -10.91 1.52
N LYS A 255 -28.29 -11.67 1.52
CA LYS A 255 -29.09 -12.02 0.33
C LYS A 255 -29.92 -10.84 -0.24
N GLY A 256 -29.90 -9.68 0.42
CA GLY A 256 -30.56 -8.45 -0.04
C GLY A 256 -31.99 -8.24 0.50
N ILE A 257 -32.48 -9.07 1.41
CA ILE A 257 -33.78 -8.88 2.08
C ILE A 257 -33.56 -8.11 3.39
N THR A 258 -34.13 -6.92 3.51
CA THR A 258 -34.12 -6.13 4.74
C THR A 258 -35.27 -6.59 5.63
N ILE A 259 -35.00 -6.84 6.91
CA ILE A 259 -36.00 -7.27 7.91
C ILE A 259 -36.28 -6.12 8.87
N ASN A 260 -37.55 -5.76 9.08
CA ASN A 260 -37.98 -4.83 10.11
C ASN A 260 -38.81 -5.58 11.18
N LEU A 261 -38.29 -5.59 12.41
CA LEU A 261 -38.85 -6.28 13.57
C LEU A 261 -39.97 -5.51 14.28
N GLU A 262 -40.00 -4.18 14.15
CA GLU A 262 -41.01 -3.32 14.78
C GLU A 262 -42.34 -3.37 14.04
N THR A 263 -42.28 -3.52 12.71
CA THR A 263 -43.45 -3.60 11.83
C THR A 263 -43.80 -5.03 11.41
N GLU A 264 -42.96 -6.02 11.75
CA GLU A 264 -43.02 -7.40 11.25
C GLU A 264 -43.14 -7.47 9.71
N VAL A 265 -42.15 -6.89 9.03
CA VAL A 265 -42.11 -6.80 7.56
C VAL A 265 -40.72 -7.17 7.03
N ALA A 266 -40.69 -8.03 6.00
CA ALA A 266 -39.50 -8.25 5.18
C ALA A 266 -39.62 -7.49 3.83
N TYR A 267 -38.50 -7.00 3.30
CA TYR A 267 -38.47 -6.25 2.04
C TYR A 267 -37.27 -6.65 1.18
N CYS A 268 -37.52 -7.21 -0.01
CA CYS A 268 -36.45 -7.63 -0.90
C CYS A 268 -35.94 -6.48 -1.78
N ARG A 269 -34.66 -6.10 -1.60
CA ARG A 269 -34.00 -5.05 -2.40
C ARG A 269 -33.69 -5.48 -3.85
N LYS A 270 -33.78 -6.77 -4.21
CA LYS A 270 -33.58 -7.23 -5.60
C LYS A 270 -34.75 -6.86 -6.52
N CYS A 271 -35.99 -7.09 -6.08
CA CYS A 271 -37.21 -6.83 -6.86
C CYS A 271 -38.10 -5.71 -6.28
N SER A 272 -37.68 -5.06 -5.19
CA SER A 272 -38.40 -3.97 -4.52
C SER A 272 -39.79 -4.34 -3.98
N ILE A 273 -39.98 -5.61 -3.56
CA ILE A 273 -41.26 -6.16 -3.10
C ILE A 273 -41.20 -6.47 -1.59
N THR A 274 -42.29 -6.14 -0.90
CA THR A 274 -42.57 -6.55 0.48
C THR A 274 -42.91 -8.04 0.53
N VAL A 275 -42.25 -8.78 1.41
CA VAL A 275 -42.43 -10.22 1.62
C VAL A 275 -43.11 -10.43 2.98
N PRO A 276 -44.07 -11.37 3.12
CA PRO A 276 -44.63 -11.74 4.42
C PRO A 276 -43.54 -12.12 5.42
N PHE A 277 -43.78 -11.82 6.70
CA PHE A 277 -42.86 -12.11 7.80
C PHE A 277 -43.06 -13.55 8.30
N THR A 278 -42.83 -14.52 7.41
CA THR A 278 -42.77 -15.96 7.72
C THR A 278 -41.43 -16.50 7.20
N VAL A 279 -40.87 -17.52 7.84
CA VAL A 279 -39.61 -18.14 7.36
C VAL A 279 -39.81 -18.68 5.95
N ASN A 280 -40.93 -19.38 5.74
CA ASN A 280 -41.26 -20.04 4.49
C ASN A 280 -41.45 -19.04 3.33
N ASP A 281 -42.10 -17.89 3.55
CA ASP A 281 -42.25 -16.88 2.49
C ASP A 281 -40.93 -16.19 2.15
N ILE A 282 -40.07 -15.91 3.14
CA ILE A 282 -38.77 -15.29 2.92
C ILE A 282 -37.83 -16.25 2.16
N GLU A 283 -37.83 -17.53 2.50
CA GLU A 283 -37.03 -18.54 1.80
C GLU A 283 -37.58 -18.86 0.40
N ASN A 284 -38.90 -19.02 0.23
CA ASN A 284 -39.51 -19.20 -1.09
C ASN A 284 -39.44 -17.94 -1.97
N HIS A 285 -39.26 -16.76 -1.40
CA HIS A 285 -38.92 -15.56 -2.14
C HIS A 285 -37.45 -15.60 -2.58
N PHE A 286 -36.53 -16.04 -1.71
CA PHE A 286 -35.11 -16.19 -2.06
C PHE A 286 -34.87 -17.23 -3.16
N THR A 287 -35.52 -18.40 -3.12
CA THR A 287 -35.35 -19.44 -4.17
C THR A 287 -35.78 -18.96 -5.55
N LYS A 288 -36.85 -18.15 -5.64
CA LYS A 288 -37.28 -17.54 -6.91
C LYS A 288 -36.19 -16.68 -7.56
N HIS A 289 -35.41 -15.95 -6.77
CA HIS A 289 -34.26 -15.17 -7.28
C HIS A 289 -33.12 -16.04 -7.79
N THR A 290 -32.86 -17.21 -7.19
CA THR A 290 -31.80 -18.13 -7.65
C THR A 290 -32.23 -19.04 -8.80
N THR A 291 -33.53 -19.27 -9.02
CA THR A 291 -34.04 -20.00 -10.19
C THR A 291 -34.25 -19.12 -11.43
N ALA A 292 -34.53 -17.83 -11.26
CA ALA A 292 -34.85 -16.93 -12.37
C ALA A 292 -33.65 -16.60 -13.27
N GLU A 293 -32.43 -16.60 -12.73
CA GLU A 293 -31.19 -16.24 -13.45
C GLU A 293 -30.76 -17.27 -14.53
N ASN A 294 -31.56 -18.32 -14.80
CA ASN A 294 -31.28 -19.39 -15.79
C ASN A 294 -32.34 -19.53 -16.92
N ASN A 295 -33.37 -18.67 -17.00
CA ASN A 295 -34.50 -18.87 -17.94
C ASN A 295 -34.90 -17.58 -18.68
N ASP A 296 -33.95 -16.94 -19.38
CA ASP A 296 -34.25 -15.94 -20.42
C ASP A 296 -33.43 -16.22 -21.68
N SER A 297 -33.93 -17.12 -22.53
CA SER A 297 -33.22 -17.56 -23.74
C SER A 297 -34.16 -18.00 -24.88
N GLU A 298 -35.20 -17.22 -25.21
CA GLU A 298 -35.96 -17.49 -26.44
C GLU A 298 -36.55 -16.25 -27.16
N GLN A 299 -35.76 -15.61 -28.03
CA GLN A 299 -36.31 -14.96 -29.24
C GLN A 299 -35.30 -14.74 -30.41
N LYS A 300 -35.24 -15.74 -31.30
CA LYS A 300 -35.15 -15.66 -32.79
C LYS A 300 -34.05 -14.81 -33.47
N TYR A 301 -33.03 -15.55 -33.97
CA TYR A 301 -32.46 -15.57 -35.35
C TYR A 301 -33.08 -14.67 -36.46
N PRO A 302 -32.34 -14.27 -37.54
CA PRO A 302 -31.48 -15.19 -38.33
C PRO A 302 -30.18 -14.69 -39.04
N SER A 303 -29.24 -15.64 -39.30
CA SER A 303 -28.25 -15.69 -40.42
C SER A 303 -27.18 -14.55 -40.55
N HIS A 304 -25.97 -14.68 -41.15
CA HIS A 304 -25.12 -15.70 -41.84
C HIS A 304 -23.70 -15.07 -42.06
N ILE A 305 -22.58 -15.65 -42.58
CA ILE A 305 -22.16 -16.97 -43.12
C ILE A 305 -20.60 -17.11 -43.02
N HIS A 306 -20.06 -18.31 -42.73
CA HIS A 306 -18.62 -18.73 -42.88
C HIS A 306 -17.51 -17.90 -42.17
N GLN A 307 -16.23 -18.30 -42.04
CA GLN A 307 -15.40 -19.40 -42.59
C GLN A 307 -14.40 -19.85 -41.47
N SER A 308 -14.54 -21.03 -40.85
CA SER A 308 -13.83 -22.30 -41.12
C SER A 308 -12.29 -22.35 -40.93
N LEU A 309 -11.85 -23.15 -39.93
CA LEU A 309 -10.72 -24.11 -39.96
C LEU A 309 -9.27 -23.57 -40.16
N ASN A 310 -8.21 -24.09 -39.53
CA ASN A 310 -7.99 -25.42 -38.93
C ASN A 310 -7.26 -25.37 -37.57
N ARG A 311 -7.48 -26.40 -36.74
CA ARG A 311 -6.47 -26.93 -35.78
C ARG A 311 -5.79 -28.13 -36.42
N VAL A 312 -4.47 -28.23 -36.32
CA VAL A 312 -3.73 -29.50 -36.45
C VAL A 312 -2.86 -29.66 -35.21
N ASN A 313 -2.83 -30.86 -34.65
CA ASN A 313 -2.13 -31.19 -33.42
C ASN A 313 -1.35 -32.50 -33.65
N ILE A 314 -0.02 -32.44 -33.68
CA ILE A 314 0.84 -33.60 -33.90
C ILE A 314 2.01 -33.56 -32.93
N ASN A 315 2.03 -34.51 -31.99
CA ASN A 315 3.25 -34.94 -31.31
C ASN A 315 3.89 -36.08 -32.12
N LYS A 316 5.19 -36.00 -32.44
CA LYS A 316 6.18 -37.06 -32.16
C LYS A 316 7.60 -36.79 -32.71
N THR A 317 8.58 -37.06 -31.84
CA THR A 317 9.90 -37.67 -32.07
C THR A 317 10.49 -37.75 -33.50
N SER A 318 11.73 -37.29 -33.66
CA SER A 318 12.90 -38.18 -33.79
C SER A 318 14.24 -37.44 -33.65
N GLU A 319 15.35 -38.19 -33.61
CA GLU A 319 16.69 -37.75 -33.23
C GLU A 319 17.56 -37.22 -34.40
N SER A 320 18.76 -36.75 -34.03
CA SER A 320 20.05 -36.85 -34.77
C SER A 320 20.63 -35.64 -35.55
N ASN A 321 21.78 -35.21 -35.04
CA ASN A 321 23.08 -35.04 -35.73
C ASN A 321 23.45 -33.78 -36.56
N ASN A 322 24.67 -33.30 -36.22
CA ASN A 322 25.72 -32.66 -37.02
C ASN A 322 25.61 -31.19 -37.46
N ASP A 323 26.42 -30.35 -36.82
CA ASP A 323 27.54 -29.58 -37.42
C ASP A 323 27.50 -29.20 -38.92
N LEU A 324 27.67 -27.91 -39.22
CA LEU A 324 28.91 -27.38 -39.83
C LEU A 324 28.92 -25.83 -39.95
N ASP A 325 30.11 -25.25 -40.05
CA ASP A 325 30.35 -23.81 -40.26
C ASP A 325 30.04 -23.34 -41.70
N HIS A 326 29.57 -22.09 -41.87
CA HIS A 326 30.39 -21.05 -42.55
C HIS A 326 29.83 -19.61 -42.46
N PRO A 327 30.68 -18.55 -42.57
CA PRO A 327 30.26 -17.14 -42.54
C PRO A 327 30.40 -16.37 -43.88
N SER A 328 29.53 -15.39 -44.10
CA SER A 328 29.72 -14.25 -45.04
C SER A 328 29.03 -13.02 -44.41
N LYS A 329 29.64 -11.85 -44.20
CA LYS A 329 30.33 -10.87 -45.08
C LYS A 329 29.40 -10.15 -46.07
N ARG A 330 29.51 -8.80 -46.02
CA ARG A 330 29.17 -7.77 -47.05
C ARG A 330 27.68 -7.54 -47.36
N ASP A 331 27.23 -6.37 -47.84
CA ASP A 331 27.86 -5.04 -48.09
C ASP A 331 27.13 -3.95 -47.22
N GLU A 332 27.57 -2.71 -46.95
CA GLU A 332 28.26 -1.62 -47.68
C GLU A 332 27.40 -0.74 -48.64
N ASN A 333 27.27 0.55 -48.27
CA ASN A 333 26.95 1.76 -49.05
C ASN A 333 25.60 1.95 -49.80
N MET A 334 24.90 3.06 -49.47
CA MET A 334 24.43 4.19 -50.32
C MET A 334 23.40 5.01 -49.49
N SER A 335 23.50 6.31 -49.18
CA SER A 335 24.04 7.54 -49.79
C SER A 335 23.06 8.33 -50.68
N ASN A 336 22.47 9.38 -50.09
CA ASN A 336 21.93 10.64 -50.64
C ASN A 336 21.02 10.65 -51.89
N GLY A 337 19.97 11.49 -51.84
CA GLY A 337 19.06 11.74 -52.96
C GLY A 337 18.16 12.97 -52.76
N THR A 338 18.73 14.14 -52.48
CA THR A 338 17.98 15.41 -52.40
C THR A 338 17.70 15.95 -53.80
N VAL A 339 16.45 16.25 -54.12
CA VAL A 339 16.03 16.90 -55.39
C VAL A 339 14.93 17.92 -55.08
N GLU A 340 14.99 19.08 -55.75
CA GLU A 340 14.06 20.21 -55.57
C GLU A 340 13.16 20.41 -56.82
N SER A 341 12.03 21.10 -56.61
CA SER A 341 11.22 21.80 -57.64
C SER A 341 10.42 20.93 -58.64
N PRO A 342 9.41 21.49 -59.35
CA PRO A 342 8.78 22.82 -59.22
C PRO A 342 7.24 22.78 -58.97
N ASP A 343 6.65 23.94 -58.69
CA ASP A 343 5.19 24.17 -58.77
C ASP A 343 4.64 23.94 -60.20
N PRO A 344 3.30 23.75 -60.36
CA PRO A 344 2.52 24.93 -60.79
C PRO A 344 1.05 25.00 -60.30
N ALA A 345 0.48 26.20 -60.55
CA ALA A 345 -0.94 26.49 -60.78
C ALA A 345 -1.92 26.49 -59.58
N SER A 346 -2.30 27.71 -59.22
CA SER A 346 -3.47 28.08 -58.42
C SER A 346 -4.80 27.64 -59.04
N THR A 347 -5.75 27.23 -58.20
CA THR A 347 -7.19 27.44 -58.43
C THR A 347 -7.82 27.93 -57.13
N ALA A 348 -8.46 29.10 -57.14
CA ALA A 348 -9.18 29.62 -55.99
C ALA A 348 -10.57 28.98 -55.91
N ILE A 349 -10.97 28.55 -54.71
CA ILE A 349 -12.35 28.26 -54.35
C ILE A 349 -12.58 28.87 -52.97
N ASP A 350 -13.28 30.00 -52.94
CA ASP A 350 -13.77 30.59 -51.70
C ASP A 350 -14.71 29.58 -51.02
N ASN A 351 -14.47 29.31 -49.73
CA ASN A 351 -15.41 28.61 -48.85
C ASN A 351 -15.55 29.47 -47.60
N ASP A 352 -16.79 29.64 -47.14
CA ASP A 352 -17.14 30.66 -46.16
C ASP A 352 -16.48 30.47 -44.78
N ASP A 353 -16.18 31.61 -44.15
CA ASP A 353 -15.65 31.73 -42.79
C ASP A 353 -16.74 31.43 -41.74
N ASP A 354 -17.12 30.17 -41.64
CA ASP A 354 -17.93 29.65 -40.54
C ASP A 354 -16.98 29.26 -39.40
N SER A 355 -16.46 30.27 -38.69
CA SER A 355 -15.43 30.17 -37.64
C SER A 355 -15.96 29.54 -36.34
N ILE A 356 -16.38 28.28 -36.43
CA ILE A 356 -16.78 27.45 -35.30
C ILE A 356 -15.56 27.22 -34.39
N GLU A 357 -15.59 27.84 -33.20
CA GLU A 357 -14.53 27.73 -32.18
C GLU A 357 -14.22 26.26 -31.86
N GLN A 358 -13.05 25.77 -32.32
CA GLN A 358 -12.69 24.37 -32.21
C GLN A 358 -12.10 24.05 -30.82
N GLU A 359 -12.99 23.98 -29.83
CA GLU A 359 -12.74 23.59 -28.43
C GLU A 359 -11.68 22.49 -28.31
N SER A 360 -10.59 22.76 -27.57
CA SER A 360 -9.46 21.83 -27.52
C SER A 360 -9.73 20.61 -26.64
N CYS A 361 -8.95 19.55 -26.86
CA CYS A 361 -8.98 18.35 -26.01
C CYS A 361 -8.59 18.65 -24.55
N GLN A 362 -7.83 19.73 -24.29
CA GLN A 362 -7.40 20.08 -22.95
C GLN A 362 -8.47 20.87 -22.20
N ASP A 363 -9.06 21.90 -22.82
CA ASP A 363 -10.09 22.74 -22.19
C ASP A 363 -11.29 21.90 -21.75
N PHE A 364 -11.83 21.09 -22.67
CA PHE A 364 -12.93 20.16 -22.37
C PHE A 364 -12.57 19.17 -21.25
N ALA A 365 -11.31 18.73 -21.18
CA ALA A 365 -10.85 17.81 -20.14
C ALA A 365 -10.75 18.50 -18.78
N GLU A 366 -10.24 19.72 -18.71
CA GLU A 366 -10.10 20.47 -17.46
C GLU A 366 -11.47 20.81 -16.86
N GLU A 367 -12.41 21.34 -17.66
CA GLU A 367 -13.79 21.59 -17.23
C GLU A 367 -14.47 20.35 -16.66
N ASN A 368 -14.37 19.22 -17.37
CA ASN A 368 -15.09 17.99 -17.02
C ASN A 368 -14.33 17.09 -16.01
N SER A 369 -13.33 17.66 -15.32
CA SER A 369 -12.51 16.96 -14.33
C SER A 369 -11.87 15.67 -14.84
N ILE A 370 -11.40 15.71 -16.08
CA ILE A 370 -10.57 14.69 -16.72
C ILE A 370 -9.10 15.14 -16.63
N THR A 371 -8.18 14.21 -16.38
CA THR A 371 -6.74 14.45 -16.54
C THR A 371 -6.35 14.00 -17.94
N TYR A 372 -6.11 14.97 -18.84
CA TYR A 372 -5.52 14.73 -20.16
C TYR A 372 -4.03 14.39 -20.02
N ASN A 373 -3.50 13.49 -20.85
CA ASN A 373 -2.07 13.19 -20.91
C ASN A 373 -1.61 13.26 -22.36
N GLU A 374 -1.19 14.46 -22.77
CA GLU A 374 -0.58 14.70 -24.08
C GLU A 374 0.62 13.75 -24.28
N GLY A 375 0.65 13.06 -25.41
CA GLY A 375 1.66 12.03 -25.71
C GLY A 375 1.41 10.61 -25.15
N LYS A 376 0.31 10.34 -24.43
CA LYS A 376 -0.04 8.97 -23.94
C LYS A 376 -1.29 8.34 -24.55
N ALA A 377 -1.91 8.98 -25.54
CA ALA A 377 -3.15 8.55 -26.21
C ALA A 377 -4.34 8.27 -25.25
N ALA A 378 -4.25 8.69 -23.99
CA ALA A 378 -5.22 8.37 -22.95
C ALA A 378 -5.46 9.53 -21.98
N ALA A 379 -6.70 9.65 -21.53
CA ALA A 379 -7.15 10.57 -20.50
C ALA A 379 -7.76 9.80 -19.31
N PHE A 380 -7.96 10.42 -18.16
CA PHE A 380 -8.51 9.77 -16.97
C PHE A 380 -9.59 10.62 -16.29
N CYS A 381 -10.83 10.13 -16.24
CA CYS A 381 -11.92 10.87 -15.60
C CYS A 381 -11.82 10.76 -14.06
N ARG A 382 -11.54 11.88 -13.39
CA ARG A 382 -11.38 11.92 -11.93
C ARG A 382 -12.70 11.68 -11.18
N ILE A 383 -13.84 11.92 -11.82
CA ILE A 383 -15.19 11.64 -11.28
C ILE A 383 -15.49 10.14 -11.38
N CYS A 384 -15.38 9.55 -12.58
CA CYS A 384 -15.76 8.16 -12.80
C CYS A 384 -14.73 7.12 -12.34
N LYS A 385 -13.46 7.52 -12.19
CA LYS A 385 -12.28 6.67 -11.93
C LYS A 385 -11.97 5.68 -13.06
N VAL A 386 -12.16 6.10 -14.31
CA VAL A 386 -11.89 5.30 -15.50
C VAL A 386 -10.91 5.99 -16.43
N GLN A 387 -10.08 5.19 -17.10
CA GLN A 387 -9.23 5.63 -18.21
C GLN A 387 -10.06 5.65 -19.50
N LEU A 388 -9.77 6.61 -20.37
CA LEU A 388 -10.46 6.90 -21.63
C LEU A 388 -9.41 7.05 -22.74
N PRO A 389 -9.74 6.80 -24.02
CA PRO A 389 -8.95 7.32 -25.14
C PRO A 389 -8.88 8.86 -25.06
N SER A 390 -7.76 9.46 -25.46
CA SER A 390 -7.59 10.92 -25.40
C SER A 390 -8.34 11.72 -26.48
N SER A 391 -9.21 11.11 -27.28
CA SER A 391 -9.96 11.84 -28.29
C SER A 391 -11.08 12.69 -27.65
N LEU A 392 -11.30 13.91 -28.16
CA LEU A 392 -12.41 14.77 -27.73
C LEU A 392 -13.76 14.05 -27.82
N SER A 393 -13.96 13.26 -28.88
CA SER A 393 -15.16 12.44 -29.08
C SER A 393 -15.36 11.43 -27.94
N SER A 394 -14.32 10.67 -27.57
CA SER A 394 -14.38 9.71 -26.46
C SER A 394 -14.63 10.39 -25.11
N MET A 395 -14.06 11.57 -24.89
CA MET A 395 -14.27 12.34 -23.67
C MET A 395 -15.70 12.91 -23.61
N LYS A 396 -16.21 13.49 -24.69
CA LYS A 396 -17.61 13.97 -24.82
C LYS A 396 -18.63 12.83 -24.67
N GLN A 397 -18.37 11.66 -25.27
CA GLN A 397 -19.19 10.46 -25.11
C GLN A 397 -19.20 9.97 -23.66
N HIS A 398 -18.05 9.99 -22.98
CA HIS A 398 -17.97 9.61 -21.57
C HIS A 398 -18.77 10.57 -20.67
N VAL A 399 -18.54 11.88 -20.79
CA VAL A 399 -19.19 12.93 -19.98
C VAL A 399 -20.70 12.94 -20.19
N SER A 400 -21.15 12.78 -21.43
CA SER A 400 -22.58 12.73 -21.77
C SER A 400 -23.27 11.43 -21.34
N GLY A 401 -22.52 10.37 -21.00
CA GLY A 401 -23.04 9.07 -20.59
C GLY A 401 -23.73 9.08 -19.21
N ALA A 402 -24.78 8.27 -19.06
CA ALA A 402 -25.61 8.23 -17.85
C ALA A 402 -24.81 7.94 -16.56
N SER A 403 -23.83 7.03 -16.62
CA SER A 403 -22.95 6.69 -15.49
C SER A 403 -22.04 7.84 -15.06
N HIS A 404 -21.65 8.72 -15.98
CA HIS A 404 -20.94 9.95 -15.66
C HIS A 404 -21.91 10.98 -15.09
N LYS A 405 -23.01 11.29 -15.79
CA LYS A 405 -24.04 12.22 -15.31
C LYS A 405 -24.54 11.90 -13.90
N LYS A 406 -24.76 10.63 -13.54
CA LYS A 406 -25.17 10.21 -12.19
C LYS A 406 -24.10 10.39 -11.10
N LYS A 407 -22.81 10.45 -11.47
CA LYS A 407 -21.68 10.71 -10.56
C LYS A 407 -21.23 12.18 -10.55
N ALA A 408 -21.48 12.90 -11.65
CA ALA A 408 -21.09 14.29 -11.87
C ALA A 408 -22.20 15.29 -11.49
N GLN A 409 -23.47 14.87 -11.49
CA GLN A 409 -24.52 15.60 -10.78
C GLN A 409 -24.06 15.78 -9.33
N PRO A 410 -23.97 17.02 -8.82
CA PRO A 410 -23.70 17.25 -7.41
C PRO A 410 -24.87 16.65 -6.64
N VAL A 411 -24.62 15.55 -5.94
CA VAL A 411 -25.69 14.79 -5.30
C VAL A 411 -26.37 15.71 -4.30
N LYS A 412 -27.66 15.98 -4.48
CA LYS A 412 -28.52 16.68 -3.50
C LYS A 412 -28.80 15.79 -2.27
N LEU A 413 -27.74 15.21 -1.72
CA LEU A 413 -27.72 14.72 -0.36
C LEU A 413 -27.64 15.96 0.55
N GLU A 414 -28.78 16.38 1.07
CA GLU A 414 -28.86 17.15 2.32
C GLU A 414 -28.46 16.30 3.54
N LYS A 415 -27.53 15.35 3.35
CA LYS A 415 -26.59 15.00 4.42
C LYS A 415 -25.90 16.31 4.77
N LYS A 416 -26.28 16.86 5.93
CA LYS A 416 -25.50 17.88 6.64
C LYS A 416 -24.04 17.47 6.49
N LEU A 417 -23.25 18.28 5.77
CA LEU A 417 -21.81 18.05 5.64
C LEU A 417 -21.30 17.79 7.05
N PRO A 418 -20.63 16.64 7.32
CA PRO A 418 -20.13 16.35 8.66
C PRO A 418 -19.38 17.59 9.13
N THR A 419 -19.85 18.20 10.21
CA THR A 419 -19.41 19.54 10.62
C THR A 419 -17.95 19.43 11.04
N VAL A 420 -17.07 19.62 10.05
CA VAL A 420 -15.62 19.47 10.18
C VAL A 420 -15.23 20.28 11.41
N PRO A 421 -14.64 19.64 12.45
CA PRO A 421 -14.32 20.35 13.68
C PRO A 421 -13.58 21.64 13.37
N THR A 422 -13.99 22.75 13.99
CA THR A 422 -13.34 24.05 13.81
C THR A 422 -11.97 24.03 14.50
N LEU A 423 -11.01 23.37 13.85
CA LEU A 423 -9.64 23.23 14.32
C LEU A 423 -9.02 24.62 14.43
N SER A 424 -8.48 24.95 15.60
CA SER A 424 -7.64 26.13 15.78
C SER A 424 -6.35 25.93 14.99
N LYS A 425 -5.88 26.99 14.31
CA LYS A 425 -4.70 26.94 13.44
C LYS A 425 -3.91 28.25 13.55
N LYS A 426 -2.58 28.15 13.43
CA LYS A 426 -1.66 29.26 13.18
C LYS A 426 -0.87 28.94 11.90
N LEU A 427 -0.33 29.93 11.18
CA LEU A 427 0.69 29.62 10.16
C LEU A 427 2.00 29.21 10.85
N THR A 428 2.84 28.40 10.20
CA THR A 428 4.12 27.93 10.77
C THR A 428 4.98 29.08 11.30
N ARG A 429 5.05 30.20 10.57
CA ARG A 429 5.74 31.45 10.98
C ARG A 429 5.16 32.15 12.23
N GLU A 430 3.92 31.83 12.61
CA GLU A 430 3.21 32.39 13.78
C GLU A 430 3.15 31.37 14.94
N PHE A 431 3.47 30.11 14.66
CA PHE A 431 3.58 29.01 15.62
C PHE A 431 5.01 28.84 16.13
N MET A 432 6.01 28.95 15.25
CA MET A 432 7.42 28.73 15.58
C MET A 432 8.03 29.99 16.21
N GLU A 433 8.18 29.95 17.53
CA GLU A 433 8.85 30.97 18.34
C GLU A 433 10.35 30.67 18.48
N SER A 434 10.74 29.38 18.42
CA SER A 434 12.14 28.96 18.32
C SER A 434 12.32 27.64 17.54
N GLU A 435 13.48 27.48 16.91
CA GLU A 435 13.90 26.27 16.19
C GLU A 435 15.36 25.93 16.53
N PHE A 436 15.64 24.69 16.91
CA PHE A 436 16.99 24.18 17.11
C PHE A 436 17.19 22.86 16.34
N SER A 437 17.98 22.91 15.27
CA SER A 437 18.37 21.74 14.48
C SER A 437 19.49 20.95 15.17
N VAL A 438 19.15 19.80 15.79
CA VAL A 438 20.11 18.94 16.51
C VAL A 438 20.59 17.80 15.60
N LYS A 439 21.90 17.55 15.57
CA LYS A 439 22.51 16.50 14.73
C LYS A 439 23.44 15.62 15.54
N THR A 440 23.13 14.34 15.62
CA THR A 440 23.98 13.30 16.21
C THR A 440 24.58 12.42 15.10
N PRO A 441 25.55 11.54 15.40
CA PRO A 441 26.05 10.56 14.43
C PRO A 441 25.01 9.54 13.93
N PHE A 442 23.83 9.47 14.55
CA PHE A 442 22.81 8.46 14.28
C PHE A 442 21.49 9.03 13.74
N TYR A 443 21.16 10.27 14.07
CA TYR A 443 19.90 10.92 13.71
C TYR A 443 20.05 12.45 13.65
N ALA A 444 19.12 13.10 12.95
CA ALA A 444 18.94 14.54 12.96
C ALA A 444 17.49 14.86 13.33
N ASP A 445 17.31 15.71 14.33
CA ASP A 445 16.04 16.17 14.85
C ASP A 445 15.95 17.69 14.80
N VAL A 446 14.74 18.20 14.93
CA VAL A 446 14.45 19.62 15.11
C VAL A 446 13.61 19.77 16.37
N VAL A 447 14.11 20.58 17.31
CA VAL A 447 13.37 21.02 18.49
C VAL A 447 12.67 22.33 18.15
N ILE A 448 11.37 22.39 18.41
CA ILE A 448 10.48 23.52 18.09
C ILE A 448 9.86 24.01 19.40
N ASN A 449 9.96 25.31 19.67
CA ASN A 449 9.43 26.00 20.86
C ASN A 449 9.91 25.44 22.23
N GLU A 450 10.96 24.61 22.26
CA GLU A 450 11.32 23.74 23.40
C GLU A 450 10.22 22.73 23.82
N GLU A 451 9.16 22.54 23.02
CA GLU A 451 8.00 21.68 23.33
C GLU A 451 7.92 20.41 22.47
N HIS A 452 8.35 20.48 21.20
CA HIS A 452 8.32 19.35 20.28
C HIS A 452 9.72 19.01 19.76
N CYS A 453 10.12 17.73 19.81
CA CYS A 453 11.29 17.22 19.11
C CYS A 453 10.86 16.19 18.07
N ILE A 454 11.13 16.46 16.79
CA ILE A 454 10.70 15.64 15.65
C ILE A 454 11.85 15.41 14.66
N PRO A 455 11.86 14.31 13.88
CA PRO A 455 12.92 14.04 12.91
C PRO A 455 13.04 15.15 11.86
N GLN A 456 14.27 15.56 11.51
CA GLN A 456 14.52 16.67 10.59
C GLN A 456 13.89 16.48 9.20
N LEU A 457 13.78 15.24 8.71
CA LEU A 457 13.09 14.93 7.46
C LEU A 457 11.57 15.16 7.56
N SER A 458 10.95 14.75 8.66
CA SER A 458 9.55 15.02 8.98
C SER A 458 9.30 16.53 9.12
N PHE A 459 10.18 17.25 9.83
CA PHE A 459 10.13 18.71 9.92
C PHE A 459 10.12 19.36 8.52
N LEU A 460 11.08 19.02 7.65
CA LEU A 460 11.19 19.55 6.28
C LEU A 460 10.13 19.02 5.30
N LEU A 461 9.20 18.16 5.74
CA LEU A 461 8.18 17.52 4.90
C LEU A 461 8.79 16.74 3.73
N VAL A 462 9.88 16.03 4.01
CA VAL A 462 10.62 15.18 3.07
C VAL A 462 10.50 13.73 3.49
N THR A 463 9.81 12.92 2.68
CA THR A 463 9.73 11.47 2.90
C THR A 463 10.48 10.70 1.80
N ARG A 464 10.70 9.40 2.01
CA ARG A 464 11.40 8.53 1.07
C ARG A 464 10.41 7.56 0.40
N THR A 465 10.36 7.60 -0.93
CA THR A 465 9.51 6.70 -1.72
C THR A 465 10.09 5.29 -1.80
N HIS A 466 9.23 4.30 -2.11
CA HIS A 466 9.61 2.89 -2.28
C HIS A 466 10.78 2.70 -3.27
N ASN A 467 10.81 3.49 -4.36
CA ASN A 467 11.89 3.51 -5.36
C ASN A 467 13.15 4.26 -4.88
N PHE A 468 13.37 4.35 -3.58
CA PHE A 468 14.44 5.04 -2.86
C PHE A 468 14.62 6.56 -3.11
N LYS A 469 13.89 7.14 -4.07
CA LYS A 469 13.83 8.59 -4.38
C LYS A 469 13.22 9.37 -3.21
N TRP A 470 13.66 10.61 -3.03
CA TRP A 470 13.11 11.53 -2.03
C TRP A 470 11.91 12.28 -2.61
N ARG A 471 10.88 12.55 -1.79
CA ARG A 471 9.73 13.38 -2.18
C ARG A 471 9.50 14.48 -1.14
N CYS A 472 9.46 15.72 -1.60
CA CYS A 472 8.92 16.82 -0.81
C CYS A 472 7.39 16.74 -0.86
N LEU A 473 6.75 16.58 0.30
CA LEU A 473 5.29 16.49 0.42
C LEU A 473 4.62 17.84 0.16
N LEU A 474 5.24 18.92 0.61
CA LEU A 474 4.75 20.30 0.49
C LEU A 474 4.77 20.84 -0.96
N CYS A 475 5.80 20.51 -1.72
CA CYS A 475 5.95 20.96 -3.12
C CYS A 475 5.61 19.87 -4.15
N GLU A 476 5.23 18.67 -3.69
CA GLU A 476 4.96 17.44 -4.45
C GLU A 476 6.08 16.98 -5.44
N LYS A 477 7.27 17.61 -5.39
CA LYS A 477 8.44 17.30 -6.21
C LYS A 477 9.18 16.05 -5.71
N THR A 478 9.73 15.27 -6.65
CA THR A 478 10.49 14.04 -6.40
C THR A 478 11.91 14.17 -6.93
N PHE A 479 12.89 13.67 -6.17
CA PHE A 479 14.33 13.91 -6.34
C PHE A 479 15.13 12.61 -6.29
N HIS A 480 16.21 12.53 -7.08
CA HIS A 480 16.99 11.30 -7.21
C HIS A 480 18.11 11.19 -6.16
N SER A 481 18.75 12.29 -5.77
CA SER A 481 19.79 12.31 -4.73
C SER A 481 19.36 13.05 -3.46
N LEU A 482 20.13 12.84 -2.38
CA LEU A 482 20.01 13.65 -1.15
C LEU A 482 20.50 15.10 -1.35
N ILE A 483 21.33 15.36 -2.38
CA ILE A 483 21.85 16.69 -2.68
C ILE A 483 20.74 17.56 -3.29
N ASP A 484 20.01 17.04 -4.28
CA ASP A 484 18.95 17.79 -4.98
C ASP A 484 17.83 18.23 -4.01
N ILE A 485 17.43 17.34 -3.09
CA ILE A 485 16.43 17.67 -2.07
C ILE A 485 16.97 18.67 -1.04
N ASN A 486 18.25 18.58 -0.64
CA ASN A 486 18.90 19.56 0.23
C ASN A 486 19.03 20.95 -0.42
N LEU A 487 19.16 21.02 -1.74
CA LEU A 487 19.08 22.28 -2.49
C LEU A 487 17.62 22.79 -2.59
N HIS A 488 16.66 21.89 -2.79
CA HIS A 488 15.24 22.25 -2.87
C HIS A 488 14.70 22.82 -1.54
N VAL A 489 14.94 22.18 -0.40
CA VAL A 489 14.40 22.67 0.90
C VAL A 489 14.99 24.03 1.31
N LYS A 490 16.15 24.40 0.75
CA LYS A 490 16.79 25.72 0.91
C LYS A 490 16.33 26.76 -0.12
N SER A 491 15.50 26.39 -1.09
CA SER A 491 14.98 27.33 -2.11
C SER A 491 13.85 28.19 -1.52
N GLY A 492 13.84 29.50 -1.83
CA GLY A 492 12.85 30.43 -1.26
C GLY A 492 11.38 30.00 -1.46
N ASN A 493 11.06 29.41 -2.61
CA ASN A 493 9.72 28.84 -2.92
C ASN A 493 9.31 27.71 -1.97
N HIS A 494 10.28 26.91 -1.47
CA HIS A 494 10.00 25.94 -0.42
C HIS A 494 9.78 26.65 0.93
N SER A 495 10.70 27.54 1.33
CA SER A 495 10.64 28.26 2.61
C SER A 495 9.37 29.10 2.77
N GLU A 496 8.94 29.80 1.72
CA GLU A 496 7.71 30.60 1.68
C GLU A 496 6.47 29.73 1.94
N LYS A 497 6.34 28.61 1.19
CA LYS A 497 5.26 27.64 1.37
C LYS A 497 5.30 26.95 2.72
N PHE A 498 6.48 26.78 3.29
CA PHE A 498 6.68 26.15 4.59
C PHE A 498 6.21 27.07 5.73
N LEU A 499 6.61 28.34 5.67
CA LEU A 499 6.23 29.38 6.63
C LEU A 499 4.72 29.72 6.56
N ALA A 500 4.12 29.60 5.38
CA ALA A 500 2.68 29.77 5.15
C ALA A 500 1.82 28.52 5.45
N LEU A 501 2.42 27.43 5.95
CA LEU A 501 1.72 26.17 6.19
C LEU A 501 0.92 26.22 7.51
N PRO A 502 -0.35 25.78 7.57
CA PRO A 502 -1.10 25.75 8.83
C PRO A 502 -0.64 24.65 9.79
N VAL A 503 -0.28 25.03 11.03
CA VAL A 503 -0.11 24.14 12.19
C VAL A 503 -1.42 24.08 12.97
N ILE A 504 -1.85 22.88 13.37
CA ILE A 504 -3.07 22.67 14.16
C ILE A 504 -2.78 22.92 15.64
N THR A 505 -3.39 23.93 16.23
CA THR A 505 -3.13 24.37 17.61
C THR A 505 -4.19 23.94 18.62
N SER A 506 -5.25 23.24 18.18
CA SER A 506 -6.26 22.64 19.06
C SER A 506 -5.82 21.34 19.77
N LYS A 507 -4.55 20.95 19.62
CA LYS A 507 -3.87 19.83 20.29
C LYS A 507 -2.44 20.27 20.61
N SER A 508 -2.25 21.02 21.69
CA SER A 508 -0.95 21.65 22.01
C SER A 508 0.17 20.64 22.29
N ASP A 509 -0.18 19.40 22.64
CA ASP A 509 0.76 18.30 22.81
C ASP A 509 1.06 17.53 21.50
N GLU A 510 0.59 18.00 20.33
CA GLU A 510 0.75 17.34 19.03
C GLU A 510 1.23 18.30 17.93
N PHE A 511 2.35 17.97 17.26
CA PHE A 511 2.81 18.75 16.12
C PHE A 511 2.18 18.24 14.81
N ILE A 512 1.00 18.76 14.48
CA ILE A 512 0.22 18.40 13.29
C ILE A 512 0.13 19.58 12.32
N ARG A 513 0.29 19.32 11.01
CA ARG A 513 0.20 20.35 9.95
C ARG A 513 -0.78 19.96 8.85
N GLU A 514 -1.55 20.91 8.33
CA GLU A 514 -2.45 20.69 7.20
C GLU A 514 -1.74 21.05 5.90
N ILE A 515 -1.31 20.06 5.13
CA ILE A 515 -0.48 20.25 3.92
C ILE A 515 -1.29 20.85 2.76
N ARG A 516 -2.57 20.49 2.71
CA ARG A 516 -3.63 21.11 1.91
C ARG A 516 -4.97 20.77 2.58
N LYS A 517 -6.04 21.50 2.27
CA LYS A 517 -7.37 21.32 2.87
C LYS A 517 -7.77 19.84 2.99
N GLY A 518 -7.86 19.32 4.21
CA GLY A 518 -8.22 17.92 4.50
C GLY A 518 -7.09 16.88 4.39
N LEU A 519 -5.83 17.27 4.18
CA LEU A 519 -4.66 16.39 4.20
C LEU A 519 -3.72 16.80 5.34
N PHE A 520 -3.60 15.95 6.36
CA PHE A 520 -2.87 16.25 7.59
C PHE A 520 -1.58 15.43 7.70
N HIS A 521 -0.53 16.03 8.25
CA HIS A 521 0.79 15.43 8.52
C HIS A 521 1.04 15.38 10.02
N CYS A 522 1.45 14.21 10.54
CA CYS A 522 1.91 14.06 11.92
C CYS A 522 3.44 14.17 12.00
N GLY A 523 3.95 15.17 12.73
CA GLY A 523 5.38 15.44 12.88
C GLY A 523 6.17 14.32 13.57
N TYR A 524 5.59 13.66 14.58
CA TYR A 524 6.25 12.54 15.26
C TYR A 524 6.35 11.28 14.37
N CYS A 525 5.45 11.11 13.42
CA CYS A 525 5.27 9.85 12.69
C CYS A 525 5.79 9.86 11.23
N ASP A 526 5.93 11.03 10.61
CA ASP A 526 6.05 11.24 9.15
C ASP A 526 4.94 10.54 8.33
N VAL A 527 3.70 10.63 8.83
CA VAL A 527 2.52 10.02 8.21
C VAL A 527 1.58 11.11 7.67
N LEU A 528 1.04 10.89 6.47
CA LEU A 528 -0.05 11.67 5.89
C LEU A 528 -1.38 10.92 5.99
N VAL A 529 -2.44 11.63 6.37
CA VAL A 529 -3.82 11.12 6.44
C VAL A 529 -4.80 12.08 5.77
N SER A 530 -5.90 11.56 5.24
CA SER A 530 -6.77 12.20 4.25
C SER A 530 -8.15 12.64 4.78
N SER A 531 -8.28 12.72 6.10
CA SER A 531 -9.36 13.37 6.85
C SER A 531 -8.88 13.68 8.28
N TRP A 532 -9.64 14.48 9.04
CA TRP A 532 -9.34 14.67 10.46
C TRP A 532 -9.68 13.43 11.29
N ASP A 533 -10.69 12.66 10.90
CA ASP A 533 -11.10 11.44 11.60
C ASP A 533 -10.02 10.35 11.50
N GLU A 534 -9.39 10.21 10.33
CA GLU A 534 -8.17 9.39 10.14
C GLU A 534 -7.01 9.88 11.03
N MET A 535 -6.85 11.21 11.23
CA MET A 535 -5.85 11.75 12.16
C MET A 535 -6.20 11.41 13.60
N GLU A 536 -7.45 11.55 14.03
CA GLU A 536 -7.86 11.19 15.39
C GLU A 536 -7.65 9.70 15.70
N LEU A 537 -7.86 8.80 14.73
CA LEU A 537 -7.53 7.39 14.86
C LEU A 537 -6.01 7.18 14.96
N HIS A 538 -5.22 7.88 14.12
CA HIS A 538 -3.77 7.86 14.18
C HIS A 538 -3.22 8.31 15.54
N LEU A 539 -3.68 9.44 16.09
CA LEU A 539 -3.24 9.94 17.41
C LEU A 539 -3.59 8.98 18.56
N LYS A 540 -4.62 8.15 18.38
CA LYS A 540 -5.03 7.12 19.35
C LYS A 540 -4.21 5.82 19.25
N CYS A 541 -3.45 5.60 18.17
CA CYS A 541 -2.72 4.34 17.95
C CYS A 541 -1.47 4.20 18.86
N TYR A 542 -0.98 2.98 19.02
CA TYR A 542 0.21 2.69 19.84
C TYR A 542 1.48 3.32 19.26
N ASP A 543 1.65 3.22 17.93
CA ASP A 543 2.85 3.69 17.22
C ASP A 543 3.07 5.20 17.37
N HIS A 544 1.99 5.98 17.30
CA HIS A 544 2.03 7.43 17.51
C HIS A 544 2.43 7.77 18.95
N LYS A 545 1.79 7.16 19.94
CA LYS A 545 2.12 7.35 21.36
C LYS A 545 3.59 7.01 21.64
N ASN A 546 4.09 5.90 21.10
CA ASN A 546 5.48 5.48 21.23
C ASN A 546 6.45 6.49 20.57
N LYS A 547 6.22 6.88 19.31
CA LYS A 547 7.06 7.88 18.61
C LYS A 547 7.05 9.26 19.26
N LYS A 548 5.90 9.66 19.83
CA LYS A 548 5.73 10.89 20.61
C LYS A 548 6.49 10.83 21.94
N GLU A 549 6.44 9.72 22.67
CA GLU A 549 7.21 9.56 23.91
C GLU A 549 8.72 9.54 23.64
N LEU A 550 9.18 8.77 22.64
CA LEU A 550 10.56 8.83 22.13
C LEU A 550 10.94 10.27 21.71
N GLY A 551 9.99 11.05 21.19
CA GLY A 551 10.16 12.48 20.91
C GLY A 551 10.44 13.29 22.17
N LYS A 552 9.66 13.11 23.25
CA LYS A 552 9.93 13.74 24.55
C LYS A 552 11.25 13.30 25.17
N GLU A 553 11.63 12.03 25.04
CA GLU A 553 12.92 11.53 25.53
C GLU A 553 14.09 12.23 24.83
N ARG A 554 14.03 12.38 23.50
CA ARG A 554 15.04 13.15 22.73
C ARG A 554 14.99 14.64 23.06
N LEU A 555 13.81 15.24 23.23
CA LEU A 555 13.67 16.61 23.70
C LEU A 555 14.39 16.82 25.03
N ASN A 556 14.08 16.00 26.04
CA ASN A 556 14.67 16.06 27.38
C ASN A 556 16.20 15.87 27.36
N SER A 557 16.73 15.08 26.42
CA SER A 557 18.19 14.93 26.27
C SER A 557 18.87 16.10 25.55
N HIS A 558 18.12 16.90 24.77
CA HIS A 558 18.65 18.04 24.02
C HIS A 558 18.45 19.40 24.72
N LEU A 559 17.43 19.54 25.58
CA LEU A 559 17.13 20.79 26.31
C LEU A 559 18.32 21.34 27.13
N PRO A 560 19.18 20.54 27.80
CA PRO A 560 20.35 21.09 28.50
C PRO A 560 21.33 21.80 27.57
N ASP A 561 21.66 21.18 26.43
CA ASP A 561 22.60 21.74 25.45
C ASP A 561 22.02 22.97 24.75
N ILE A 562 20.73 22.92 24.38
CA ILE A 562 20.00 24.04 23.78
C ILE A 562 20.01 25.27 24.71
N ARG A 563 19.69 25.07 26.00
CA ARG A 563 19.67 26.17 26.99
C ARG A 563 21.08 26.68 27.31
N GLY A 564 22.08 25.81 27.31
CA GLY A 564 23.50 26.20 27.40
C GLY A 564 23.93 27.06 26.21
N HIS A 565 23.53 26.70 25.00
CA HIS A 565 23.81 27.48 23.79
C HIS A 565 23.13 28.85 23.81
N GLN A 566 21.82 28.91 24.09
CA GLN A 566 21.08 30.18 24.23
C GLN A 566 21.70 31.11 25.29
N PHE A 567 22.17 30.54 26.41
CA PHE A 567 22.84 31.31 27.46
C PHE A 567 24.17 31.90 26.99
N MET A 568 24.96 31.13 26.24
CA MET A 568 26.20 31.62 25.63
C MET A 568 25.95 32.72 24.58
N GLU A 569 24.96 32.55 23.69
CA GLU A 569 24.59 33.58 22.71
C GLU A 569 24.17 34.90 23.41
N ARG A 570 23.39 34.82 24.50
CA ARG A 570 23.01 36.00 25.29
C ARG A 570 24.23 36.66 25.96
N LEU A 571 25.19 35.89 26.47
CA LEU A 571 26.43 36.43 27.03
C LEU A 571 27.31 37.10 25.96
N GLU A 572 27.40 36.53 24.77
CA GLU A 572 28.16 37.10 23.65
C GLU A 572 27.52 38.38 23.12
N PHE A 573 26.18 38.41 22.99
CA PHE A 573 25.44 39.62 22.65
C PHE A 573 25.61 40.74 23.70
N MET A 574 25.54 40.41 24.99
CA MET A 574 25.78 41.39 26.07
C MET A 574 27.22 41.92 26.08
N ARG A 575 28.21 41.07 25.77
CA ARG A 575 29.61 41.51 25.58
C ARG A 575 29.76 42.42 24.36
N PHE A 576 29.10 42.10 23.26
CA PHE A 576 29.09 42.93 22.05
C PHE A 576 28.49 44.32 22.32
N LEU A 577 27.36 44.40 23.03
CA LEU A 577 26.78 45.69 23.44
C LEU A 577 27.73 46.51 24.33
N HIS A 578 28.43 45.88 25.28
CA HIS A 578 29.43 46.56 26.11
C HIS A 578 30.62 47.10 25.29
N MET A 579 31.04 46.38 24.25
CA MET A 579 32.10 46.86 23.33
C MET A 579 31.65 48.01 22.43
N LEU A 580 30.34 48.22 22.24
CA LEU A 580 29.79 49.38 21.53
C LEU A 580 29.54 50.59 22.43
N SER A 581 29.59 50.42 23.76
CA SER A 581 29.39 51.49 24.75
C SER A 581 30.67 51.93 25.46
N SER A 582 31.84 51.54 24.93
CA SER A 582 33.19 51.84 25.47
C SER A 582 34.01 52.64 24.47
#